data_AF-A0AAU2MQM8-F1
#
_entry.id   AF-A0AAU2MQM8-F1
#
_cell.length_a   1.000
_cell.length_b   1.000
_cell.length_c   1.000
_cell.angle_alpha   90.00
_cell.angle_beta   90.00
_cell.angle_gamma   90.00
#
_symmetry.space_group_name_H-M   'P 1'
#
loop_
_entity.id
_entity.type
_entity.pdbx_description
1 polymer ?
#
loop_
_entity_poly.entity_id
_entity_poly.type
_entity_poly.pdbx_seq_one_letter_code
_entity_poly.pdbx_strand_id
1 'polypeptide(L)'
;MTSFRFPGDLIDLKRRQIRIFNRLALRPAVGAAELQRVLIRLSCLIGAHPYWAEHGRSLAGRVELSRAAQSGPDGVRELIVRWTGTKFVVTEPEAPSS
;
A
#
# COMPACT_ATOMS: atom_id res chain seq x y z
N MET A 1 1.66 27.26 0.82
CA MET A 1 1.27 25.92 0.34
C MET A 1 0.87 25.09 1.56
N THR A 2 -0.42 24.90 1.77
CA THR A 2 -0.94 24.10 2.89
C THR A 2 -0.46 22.66 2.71
N SER A 3 0.43 22.22 3.60
CA SER A 3 0.89 20.83 3.65
C SER A 3 -0.31 19.95 4.01
N PHE A 4 -0.97 19.37 3.00
CA PHE A 4 -1.98 18.35 3.22
C PHE A 4 -1.30 17.13 3.82
N ARG A 5 -1.40 16.98 5.14
CA ARG A 5 -0.84 15.85 5.86
C ARG A 5 -1.94 14.82 6.08
N PHE A 6 -1.75 13.61 5.56
CA PHE A 6 -2.64 12.51 5.88
C PHE A 6 -2.61 12.25 7.40
N PRO A 7 -3.76 11.88 8.00
CA PRO A 7 -3.81 11.36 9.35
C PRO A 7 -2.89 10.15 9.53
N GLY A 8 -2.25 10.05 10.70
CA GLY A 8 -1.26 8.99 10.97
C GLY A 8 -1.87 7.59 10.92
N ASP A 9 -3.11 7.43 11.39
CA ASP A 9 -3.87 6.19 11.33
C ASP A 9 -4.17 5.75 9.89
N LEU A 10 -4.49 6.68 8.99
CA LEU A 10 -4.65 6.41 7.57
C LEU A 10 -3.32 5.97 6.91
N ILE A 11 -2.21 6.62 7.27
CA ILE A 11 -0.87 6.22 6.83
C ILE A 11 -0.54 4.80 7.33
N ASP A 12 -0.84 4.49 8.59
CA ASP A 12 -0.55 3.19 9.20
C ASP A 12 -1.42 2.08 8.61
N LEU A 13 -2.69 2.34 8.30
CA LEU A 13 -3.54 1.45 7.52
C LEU A 13 -2.92 1.14 6.16
N LYS A 14 -2.42 2.17 5.46
CA LYS A 14 -1.77 2.00 4.15
C LYS A 14 -0.46 1.21 4.27
N ARG A 15 0.38 1.49 5.26
CA ARG A 15 1.61 0.73 5.54
C ARG A 15 1.30 -0.73 5.83
N ARG A 16 0.28 -1.01 6.64
CA ARG A 16 -0.16 -2.38 6.93
C ARG A 16 -0.66 -3.07 5.66
N GLN A 17 -1.41 -2.37 4.81
CA GLN A 17 -1.86 -2.89 3.52
C GLN A 17 -0.67 -3.29 2.64
N ILE A 18 0.35 -2.44 2.52
CA ILE A 18 1.57 -2.72 1.75
C ILE A 18 2.30 -3.95 2.32
N ARG A 19 2.47 -4.06 3.64
CA ARG A 19 3.12 -5.23 4.26
C ARG A 19 2.39 -6.54 3.95
N ILE A 20 1.05 -6.53 3.98
CA ILE A 20 0.24 -7.72 3.67
C ILE A 20 0.31 -8.06 2.18
N PHE A 21 0.25 -7.04 1.32
CA PHE A 21 0.42 -7.23 -0.12
C PHE A 21 1.79 -7.82 -0.44
N ASN A 22 2.87 -7.31 0.15
CA ASN A 22 4.23 -7.85 -0.04
C ASN A 22 4.31 -9.32 0.39
N ARG A 23 3.72 -9.67 1.54
CA ARG A 23 3.66 -11.07 2.00
C ARG A 23 2.92 -11.96 1.00
N LEU A 24 1.82 -11.48 0.40
CA LEU A 24 1.10 -12.21 -0.65
C LEU A 24 1.89 -12.31 -1.96
N ALA A 25 2.57 -11.24 -2.35
CA ALA A 25 3.40 -11.19 -3.56
C ALA A 25 4.50 -12.26 -3.53
N LEU A 26 5.05 -12.53 -2.35
CA LEU A 26 6.04 -13.60 -2.13
C LEU A 26 5.46 -15.03 -2.22
N ARG A 27 4.16 -15.18 -2.52
CA ARG A 27 3.47 -16.47 -2.75
C ARG A 27 3.69 -17.48 -1.61
N PRO A 28 3.21 -17.17 -0.39
CA PRO A 28 3.40 -18.04 0.75
C PRO A 28 2.64 -19.35 0.54
N ALA A 29 3.29 -20.48 0.83
CA ALA A 29 2.71 -21.82 0.68
C ALA A 29 1.53 -22.07 1.65
N VAL A 30 1.51 -21.37 2.79
CA VAL A 30 0.48 -21.48 3.83
C VAL A 30 -0.02 -20.08 4.20
N GLY A 31 -1.32 -19.96 4.46
CA GLY A 31 -1.92 -18.71 4.97
C GLY A 31 -2.24 -17.65 3.91
N ALA A 32 -2.11 -17.95 2.61
CA ALA A 32 -2.44 -17.01 1.53
C ALA A 32 -3.91 -16.52 1.61
N ALA A 33 -4.87 -17.40 1.88
CA ALA A 33 -6.28 -17.02 2.03
C ALA A 33 -6.51 -16.07 3.23
N GLU A 34 -5.78 -16.24 4.33
CA GLU A 34 -5.86 -15.34 5.47
C GLU A 34 -5.31 -13.96 5.12
N LEU A 35 -4.15 -13.91 4.46
CA LEU A 35 -3.57 -12.65 4.01
C LEU A 35 -4.48 -11.93 2.99
N GLN A 36 -5.15 -12.65 2.09
CA GLN A 36 -6.14 -12.07 1.17
C GLN A 36 -7.32 -11.45 1.92
N ARG A 37 -7.87 -12.14 2.92
CA ARG A 37 -8.95 -11.62 3.77
C ARG A 37 -8.52 -10.34 4.50
N VAL A 38 -7.31 -10.34 5.06
CA VAL A 38 -6.72 -9.16 5.70
C VAL A 38 -6.55 -8.01 4.70
N LEU A 39 -6.08 -8.30 3.48
CA LEU A 39 -5.89 -7.28 2.44
C LEU A 39 -7.22 -6.63 2.02
N ILE A 40 -8.27 -7.43 1.84
CA ILE A 40 -9.62 -6.94 1.51
C ILE A 40 -10.13 -6.04 2.65
N ARG A 41 -10.02 -6.49 3.91
CA ARG A 41 -10.45 -5.71 5.07
C ARG A 41 -9.72 -4.36 5.16
N LEU A 42 -8.40 -4.34 4.96
CA LEU A 42 -7.62 -3.10 4.98
C LEU A 42 -8.02 -2.17 3.83
N SER A 43 -8.31 -2.72 2.65
CA SER A 43 -8.77 -1.93 1.51
C SER A 43 -10.12 -1.27 1.78
N CYS A 44 -11.04 -1.98 2.46
CA CYS A 44 -12.31 -1.41 2.92
C CYS A 44 -12.11 -0.32 3.97
N LEU A 45 -11.26 -0.56 4.99
CA LEU A 45 -10.98 0.43 6.03
C LEU A 45 -10.36 1.72 5.47
N ILE A 46 -9.39 1.59 4.57
CA ILE A 46 -8.81 2.75 3.87
C ILE A 46 -9.90 3.44 3.05
N GLY A 47 -10.72 2.70 2.30
CA GLY A 47 -11.76 3.27 1.44
C GLY A 47 -12.88 4.00 2.19
N ALA A 48 -13.20 3.55 3.41
CA ALA A 48 -14.23 4.11 4.28
C ALA A 48 -13.70 5.16 5.28
N HIS A 49 -12.41 5.49 5.21
CA HIS A 49 -11.80 6.40 6.17
C HIS A 49 -12.44 7.80 6.14
N PRO A 50 -12.78 8.41 7.30
CA PRO A 50 -13.45 9.71 7.38
C PRO A 50 -12.74 10.84 6.63
N TYR A 51 -11.41 10.81 6.58
CA TYR A 51 -10.59 11.72 5.77
C TYR A 51 -11.12 11.92 4.34
N TRP A 52 -11.60 10.86 3.69
CA TRP A 52 -12.10 10.94 2.32
C TRP A 52 -13.45 11.62 2.19
N ALA A 53 -14.25 11.65 3.25
CA ALA A 53 -15.51 12.38 3.26
C ALA A 53 -15.27 13.90 3.18
N GLU A 54 -14.22 14.37 3.85
CA GLU A 54 -13.84 15.79 3.90
C GLU A 54 -12.99 16.23 2.70
N HIS A 55 -12.09 15.36 2.23
CA HIS A 55 -11.05 15.72 1.25
C HIS A 55 -11.35 15.18 -0.16
N GLY A 56 -12.38 14.35 -0.31
CA GLY A 56 -12.73 13.68 -1.55
C GLY A 56 -11.82 12.49 -1.86
N ARG A 57 -12.41 11.41 -2.38
CA ARG A 57 -11.68 10.18 -2.75
C ARG A 57 -11.19 10.24 -4.20
N SER A 58 -10.02 10.84 -4.45
CA SER A 58 -9.42 10.90 -5.79
C SER A 58 -8.33 9.84 -6.01
N LEU A 59 -8.04 9.52 -7.28
CA LEU A 59 -6.90 8.66 -7.63
C LEU A 59 -5.57 9.30 -7.19
N ALA A 60 -5.43 10.61 -7.42
CA ALA A 60 -4.26 11.38 -6.98
C ALA A 60 -4.06 11.29 -5.45
N GLY A 61 -5.14 11.44 -4.67
CA GLY A 61 -5.07 11.30 -3.21
C GLY A 61 -4.63 9.91 -2.76
N ARG A 62 -5.02 8.83 -3.47
CA ARG A 62 -4.53 7.47 -3.18
C ARG A 62 -3.04 7.32 -3.51
N VAL A 63 -2.57 7.93 -4.59
CA VAL A 63 -1.14 7.92 -4.97
C VAL A 63 -0.31 8.67 -3.93
N GLU A 64 -0.75 9.85 -3.49
CA GLU A 64 -0.07 10.60 -2.44
C GLU A 64 -0.07 9.85 -1.10
N LEU A 65 -1.16 9.15 -0.76
CA LEU A 65 -1.18 8.31 0.43
C LEU A 65 -0.17 7.15 0.33
N SER A 66 -0.04 6.51 -0.84
CA SER A 66 1.00 5.51 -1.07
C SER A 66 2.40 6.09 -0.88
N ARG A 67 2.68 7.28 -1.44
CA ARG A 67 3.98 7.97 -1.28
C ARG A 67 4.28 8.29 0.18
N ALA A 68 3.28 8.80 0.92
CA ALA A 68 3.40 9.09 2.34
C ALA A 68 3.68 7.82 3.17
N ALA A 69 3.03 6.70 2.86
CA ALA A 69 3.26 5.42 3.53
C ALA A 69 4.64 4.80 3.24
N GLN A 70 5.21 5.07 2.07
CA GLN A 70 6.54 4.63 1.65
C GLN A 70 7.67 5.52 2.20
N SER A 71 7.34 6.74 2.62
CA SER A 71 8.29 7.74 3.11
C SER A 71 8.45 7.72 4.63
N GLY A 72 9.54 8.29 5.12
CA GLY A 72 9.87 8.40 6.54
C GLY A 72 10.58 7.15 7.12
N PRO A 73 10.91 7.18 8.42
CA PRO A 73 11.70 6.12 9.07
C PRO A 73 11.01 4.75 9.07
N ASP A 74 9.67 4.74 9.11
CA ASP A 74 8.84 3.52 9.04
C ASP A 74 8.26 3.26 7.64
N GLY A 75 8.84 3.89 6.62
CA GLY A 75 8.43 3.76 5.23
C GLY A 75 8.42 2.30 4.79
N VAL A 76 7.29 1.82 4.25
CA VAL A 76 7.18 0.45 3.74
C VAL A 76 7.21 0.47 2.23
N ARG A 77 8.23 -0.15 1.63
CA ARG A 77 8.35 -0.29 0.18
C ARG A 77 7.36 -1.32 -0.34
N GLU A 78 6.58 -0.95 -1.36
CA GLU A 78 5.66 -1.87 -2.03
C GLU A 78 6.41 -2.66 -3.10
N LEU A 79 6.33 -3.98 -3.05
CA LEU A 79 6.96 -4.86 -4.05
C LEU A 79 6.25 -4.70 -5.40
N ILE A 80 7.02 -4.64 -6.48
CA ILE A 80 6.45 -4.59 -7.83
C ILE A 80 6.30 -6.02 -8.32
N VAL A 81 5.06 -6.42 -8.59
CA VAL A 81 4.75 -7.72 -9.20
C VAL A 81 4.52 -7.50 -10.69
N ARG A 82 5.39 -8.05 -11.52
CA ARG A 82 5.31 -7.95 -12.99
C ARG A 82 5.03 -9.31 -13.60
N TRP A 83 4.15 -9.36 -14.58
CA TRP A 83 3.96 -10.54 -15.42
C TRP A 83 4.94 -10.50 -16.60
N THR A 84 5.74 -11.56 -16.80
CA THR A 84 6.73 -11.62 -17.90
C THR A 84 6.27 -12.47 -19.08
N GLY A 85 4.99 -12.85 -19.15
CA GLY A 85 4.49 -13.80 -20.15
C GLY A 85 4.53 -15.27 -19.71
N THR A 86 5.40 -15.63 -18.77
CA THR A 86 5.59 -17.00 -18.27
C THR A 86 5.50 -17.13 -16.76
N LYS A 87 5.94 -16.09 -16.02
CA LYS A 87 5.90 -16.09 -14.56
C LYS A 87 5.64 -14.69 -14.02
N PHE A 88 5.22 -14.65 -12.76
CA PHE A 88 5.22 -13.42 -11.99
C PHE A 88 6.61 -13.23 -11.39
N VAL A 89 7.23 -12.09 -11.66
CA VAL A 89 8.49 -11.67 -11.06
C VAL A 89 8.18 -10.59 -10.02
N VAL A 90 8.65 -10.82 -8.80
CA VAL A 90 8.57 -9.87 -7.70
C VAL A 90 9.90 -9.14 -7.67
N THR A 91 9.89 -7.84 -7.90
CA THR A 91 11.07 -6.99 -7.78
C THR A 91 10.86 -6.00 -6.65
N GLU A 92 11.92 -5.71 -5.91
CA GLU A 92 11.93 -4.49 -5.11
C GLU A 92 11.80 -3.29 -6.05
N PRO A 93 11.08 -2.22 -5.66
CA PRO A 93 11.12 -0.98 -6.41
C PRO A 93 12.58 -0.49 -6.39
N GLU A 94 13.19 -0.31 -7.56
CA GLU A 94 14.52 0.29 -7.65
C GLU A 94 14.54 1.57 -6.83
N ALA A 95 15.50 1.70 -5.92
CA ALA A 95 15.75 2.98 -5.28
C ALA A 95 15.99 4.01 -6.40
N PRO A 96 15.43 5.22 -6.30
CA PRO A 96 15.69 6.22 -7.32
C PRO A 96 17.20 6.39 -7.46
N SER A 97 17.74 6.02 -8.62
CA SER A 97 19.13 6.29 -8.98
C SER A 97 19.36 7.78 -8.79
N SER A 98 20.30 8.11 -7.89
CA SER A 98 20.68 9.48 -7.55
C SER A 98 21.22 10.24 -8.76
#